data_AF-A0A1Y1JB48-F1
#
_entry.id   AF-A0A1Y1JB48-F1
#
_cell.length_a   1.000
_cell.length_b   1.000
_cell.length_c   1.000
_cell.angle_alpha   90.00
_cell.angle_beta   90.00
_cell.angle_gamma   90.00
#
_symmetry.space_group_name_H-M   'P 1'
#
loop_
_entity.id
_entity.type
_entity.pdbx_description
1 polymer ?
#
loop_
_entity_poly.entity_id
_entity_poly.type
_entity_poly.pdbx_seq_one_letter_code
_entity_poly.pdbx_strand_id
1 'polypeptide(L)'
;MNKYILSKERRSEIKSIFKEFDKGKNGLDGKHLIHLLKSIGIYLNKDETAALLDECRINGNVNLNNFYAIMQEFYYDENIGKLLLTSLQAHTRESAKTITTAKLKSLLLTLGTGVKLTEDEVDAFLNVEFNANKNKDISFNDFIYKVLKE
;
A
#
# COMPACT_ATOMS: atom_id res chain seq x y z
N MET A 1 15.28 9.73 16.58
CA MET A 1 15.47 9.18 15.22
C MET A 1 14.30 9.63 14.37
N ASN A 2 14.55 10.28 13.23
CA ASN A 2 13.49 10.79 12.35
C ASN A 2 12.64 9.60 11.86
N LYS A 3 11.45 9.44 12.44
CA LYS A 3 10.60 8.25 12.37
C LYS A 3 9.84 8.12 11.02
N TYR A 4 10.17 8.95 10.03
CA TYR A 4 9.38 9.18 8.81
C TYR A 4 10.23 9.15 7.53
N ILE A 5 11.35 8.43 7.52
CA ILE A 5 12.24 8.37 6.36
C ILE A 5 11.96 7.08 5.58
N LEU A 6 11.43 7.22 4.36
CA LEU A 6 11.33 6.13 3.39
C LEU A 6 12.72 5.49 3.18
N SER A 7 12.79 4.16 3.23
CA SER A 7 14.01 3.40 2.94
C SER A 7 14.52 3.65 1.52
N LYS A 8 15.74 3.18 1.23
CA LYS A 8 16.35 3.38 -0.08
C LYS A 8 15.62 2.54 -1.14
N GLU A 9 15.27 1.29 -0.82
CA GLU A 9 14.46 0.43 -1.68
C GLU A 9 13.11 1.09 -1.97
N ARG A 10 12.40 1.52 -0.92
CA ARG A 10 11.07 2.14 -1.05
C ARG A 10 11.10 3.42 -1.88
N ARG A 11 12.12 4.26 -1.69
CA ARG A 11 12.31 5.46 -2.54
C ARG A 11 12.53 5.07 -4.00
N SER A 12 13.28 4.01 -4.27
CA SER A 12 13.52 3.53 -5.63
C SER A 12 12.26 3.00 -6.30
N GLU A 13 11.42 2.28 -5.56
CA GLU A 13 10.12 1.79 -6.03
C GLU A 13 9.16 2.96 -6.34
N ILE A 14 8.97 3.87 -5.38
CA ILE A 14 8.15 5.08 -5.53
C ILE A 14 8.59 5.90 -6.75
N LYS A 15 9.90 6.06 -6.95
CA LYS A 15 10.46 6.74 -8.11
C LYS A 15 10.11 6.06 -9.42
N SER A 16 10.14 4.74 -9.45
CA SER A 16 9.86 3.95 -10.65
C SER A 16 8.39 4.09 -11.04
N ILE A 17 7.49 3.96 -10.06
CA ILE A 17 6.05 4.17 -10.27
C ILE A 17 5.77 5.60 -10.74
N PHE A 18 6.33 6.62 -10.08
CA PHE A 18 6.13 8.01 -10.49
C PHE A 18 6.51 8.26 -11.95
N LYS A 19 7.65 7.70 -12.39
CA LYS A 19 8.13 7.83 -13.77
C LYS A 19 7.24 7.14 -14.80
N GLU A 20 6.54 6.08 -14.44
CA GLU A 20 5.59 5.43 -15.36
C GLU A 20 4.40 6.33 -15.68
N PHE A 21 3.99 7.18 -14.72
CA PHE A 21 2.89 8.12 -14.87
C PHE A 21 3.35 9.46 -15.46
N ASP A 22 4.54 9.97 -15.10
CA ASP A 22 5.11 11.22 -15.62
C ASP A 22 5.97 11.03 -16.88
N LYS A 23 5.38 10.44 -17.94
CA LYS A 23 6.10 10.20 -19.21
C LYS A 23 6.57 11.50 -19.88
N GLY A 24 5.82 12.59 -19.68
CA GLY A 24 6.13 13.91 -20.21
C GLY A 24 7.23 14.65 -19.46
N LYS A 25 7.66 14.16 -18.29
CA LYS A 25 8.64 14.79 -17.39
C LYS A 25 8.25 16.22 -16.96
N ASN A 26 6.95 16.48 -16.87
CA ASN A 26 6.39 17.78 -16.52
C ASN A 26 5.69 17.73 -15.14
N GLY A 27 5.88 16.65 -14.38
CA GLY A 27 5.15 16.39 -13.15
C GLY A 27 3.72 15.90 -13.39
N LEU A 28 3.06 15.49 -12.31
CA LEU A 28 1.69 15.00 -12.34
C LEU A 28 0.72 16.10 -11.96
N ASP A 29 -0.32 16.30 -12.78
CA ASP A 29 -1.48 17.07 -12.31
C ASP A 29 -2.25 16.30 -11.22
N GLY A 30 -3.17 16.98 -10.54
CA GLY A 30 -3.91 16.38 -9.44
C GLY A 30 -4.74 15.15 -9.84
N LYS A 31 -5.24 15.08 -11.08
CA LYS A 31 -6.02 13.92 -11.55
C LYS A 31 -5.13 12.70 -11.78
N HIS A 32 -3.99 12.89 -12.42
CA HIS A 32 -3.00 11.84 -12.63
C HIS A 32 -2.39 11.37 -11.31
N LEU A 33 -2.18 12.29 -10.36
CA LEU A 33 -1.72 11.94 -9.01
C LEU A 33 -2.74 11.08 -8.26
N ILE A 34 -4.03 11.41 -8.29
CA ILE A 34 -5.08 10.56 -7.70
C ILE A 34 -5.10 9.18 -8.36
N HIS A 35 -4.94 9.12 -9.68
CA HIS A 35 -4.93 7.86 -10.40
C HIS A 35 -3.73 6.99 -9.99
N LEU A 36 -2.55 7.60 -9.84
CA LEU A 36 -1.34 6.92 -9.34
C LEU A 36 -1.55 6.42 -7.91
N LEU A 37 -2.05 7.26 -7.00
CA LEU A 37 -2.32 6.85 -5.61
C LEU A 37 -3.23 5.62 -5.56
N LYS A 38 -4.30 5.61 -6.37
CA LYS A 38 -5.19 4.45 -6.49
C LYS A 38 -4.50 3.21 -7.05
N SER A 39 -3.61 3.35 -8.04
CA SER A 39 -2.91 2.19 -8.62
C SER A 39 -1.96 1.51 -7.64
N ILE A 40 -1.48 2.25 -6.63
CA ILE A 40 -0.66 1.70 -5.53
C ILE A 40 -1.48 1.40 -4.27
N GLY A 41 -2.80 1.40 -4.36
CA GLY A 41 -3.71 1.01 -3.27
C GLY A 41 -4.02 2.10 -2.23
N ILE A 42 -3.65 3.36 -2.49
CA ILE A 42 -3.98 4.49 -1.62
C ILE A 42 -5.28 5.13 -2.11
N TYR A 43 -6.33 5.03 -1.29
CA TYR A 43 -7.66 5.58 -1.58
C TYR A 43 -7.96 6.75 -0.66
N LEU A 44 -7.95 7.96 -1.22
CA LEU A 44 -8.33 9.17 -0.51
C LEU A 44 -9.85 9.26 -0.37
N ASN A 45 -10.32 9.77 0.76
CA ASN A 45 -11.72 10.13 0.94
C ASN A 45 -12.07 11.42 0.16
N LYS A 46 -13.35 11.84 0.20
CA LYS A 46 -13.82 13.00 -0.58
C LYS A 46 -13.09 14.30 -0.21
N ASP A 47 -12.87 14.53 1.07
CA ASP A 47 -12.26 15.76 1.58
C ASP A 47 -10.76 15.77 1.29
N GLU A 48 -10.07 14.64 1.49
CA GLU A 48 -8.66 14.46 1.13
C GLU A 48 -8.42 14.63 -0.38
N THR A 49 -9.32 14.07 -1.20
CA THR A 49 -9.27 14.23 -2.66
C THR A 49 -9.43 15.68 -3.06
N ALA A 50 -10.40 16.39 -2.46
CA ALA A 50 -10.65 17.80 -2.75
C ALA A 50 -9.46 18.68 -2.34
N ALA A 51 -8.89 18.45 -1.15
CA ALA A 51 -7.73 19.16 -0.66
C ALA A 51 -6.51 18.97 -1.57
N LEU A 52 -6.22 17.72 -1.98
CA LEU A 52 -5.11 17.42 -2.89
C LEU A 52 -5.29 18.05 -4.28
N LEU A 53 -6.52 18.08 -4.80
CA LEU A 53 -6.82 18.75 -6.07
C LEU A 53 -6.64 20.26 -5.98
N ASP A 54 -7.04 20.88 -4.86
CA ASP A 54 -6.89 22.32 -4.67
C ASP A 54 -5.42 22.72 -4.50
N GLU A 55 -4.65 21.94 -3.76
CA GLU A 55 -3.19 22.07 -3.65
C GLU A 55 -2.52 22.05 -5.03
N CYS A 56 -2.84 21.06 -5.88
CA CYS A 56 -2.30 20.99 -7.25
C CYS A 56 -2.77 22.16 -8.12
N ARG A 57 -3.98 22.69 -7.90
CA ARG A 57 -4.51 23.85 -8.62
C ARG A 57 -3.76 25.12 -8.26
N ILE A 58 -3.37 25.30 -7.00
CA ILE A 58 -2.67 26.48 -6.48
C ILE A 58 -1.17 26.41 -6.82
N ASN A 59 -0.54 25.25 -6.61
CA ASN A 59 0.91 25.08 -6.67
C ASN A 59 1.42 24.48 -8.00
N GLY A 60 0.51 24.03 -8.86
CA GLY A 60 0.84 23.40 -10.15
C GLY A 60 1.14 21.90 -10.03
N ASN A 61 1.82 21.36 -11.04
CA ASN A 61 2.10 19.92 -11.13
C ASN A 61 3.04 19.43 -10.02
N VAL A 62 2.73 18.26 -9.48
CA VAL A 62 3.53 17.58 -8.46
C VAL A 62 4.74 16.93 -9.11
N ASN A 63 5.94 17.38 -8.74
CA ASN A 63 7.19 16.74 -9.13
C ASN A 63 7.55 15.59 -8.16
N LEU A 64 8.61 14.83 -8.49
CA LEU A 64 9.05 13.69 -7.70
C LEU A 64 9.39 14.03 -6.23
N ASN A 65 9.92 15.22 -5.95
CA ASN A 65 10.25 15.62 -4.57
C ASN A 65 8.99 15.90 -3.75
N ASN A 66 8.00 16.59 -4.34
CA ASN A 66 6.69 16.78 -3.72
C ASN A 66 5.99 15.43 -3.52
N PHE A 67 6.11 14.52 -4.50
CA PHE A 67 5.54 13.18 -4.39
C PHE A 67 6.17 12.37 -3.25
N TYR A 68 7.49 12.46 -3.01
CA TYR A 68 8.10 11.83 -1.84
C TYR A 68 7.57 12.37 -0.52
N ALA A 69 7.28 13.68 -0.43
CA ALA A 69 6.71 14.27 0.78
C ALA A 69 5.30 13.71 1.04
N ILE A 70 4.46 13.66 -0.01
CA ILE A 70 3.13 13.02 0.06
C ILE A 70 3.28 11.55 0.51
N MET A 71 4.18 10.79 -0.11
CA MET A 71 4.39 9.39 0.26
C MET A 71 4.96 9.21 1.67
N GLN A 72 5.70 10.18 2.22
CA GLN A 72 6.12 10.12 3.62
C GLN A 72 4.96 10.26 4.60
N GLU A 73 3.87 10.95 4.23
CA GLU A 73 2.67 11.07 5.06
C GLU A 73 1.77 9.85 4.95
N PHE A 74 1.60 9.29 3.75
CA PHE A 74 0.64 8.20 3.51
C PHE A 74 1.27 6.80 3.54
N TYR A 75 2.56 6.67 3.22
CA TYR A 75 3.20 5.41 2.85
C TYR A 75 4.44 5.09 3.69
N TYR A 76 4.30 5.16 5.01
CA TYR A 76 5.32 4.69 5.96
C TYR A 76 4.82 3.46 6.73
N ASP A 77 5.76 2.60 7.14
CA ASP A 77 5.47 1.25 7.65
C ASP A 77 4.52 1.22 8.84
N GLU A 78 4.58 2.19 9.77
CA GLU A 78 3.65 2.24 10.90
C GLU A 78 2.21 2.55 10.46
N ASN A 79 2.00 3.44 9.47
CA ASN A 79 0.66 3.71 8.95
C ASN A 79 0.14 2.52 8.12
N ILE A 80 0.99 1.94 7.27
CA ILE A 80 0.67 0.75 6.49
C ILE A 80 0.32 -0.41 7.44
N GLY A 81 1.09 -0.61 8.50
CA GLY A 81 0.80 -1.63 9.52
C GLY A 81 -0.54 -1.42 10.22
N LYS A 82 -0.88 -0.18 10.59
CA LYS A 82 -2.19 0.15 11.19
C LYS A 82 -3.35 -0.09 10.20
N LEU A 83 -3.18 0.28 8.94
CA LEU A 83 -4.18 0.07 7.89
C LEU A 83 -4.39 -1.43 7.61
N LEU A 84 -3.29 -2.19 7.50
CA LEU A 84 -3.35 -3.65 7.35
C LEU A 84 -4.05 -4.31 8.55
N LEU A 85 -3.73 -3.91 9.78
CA LEU A 85 -4.38 -4.42 10.99
C LEU A 85 -5.88 -4.14 10.96
N THR A 86 -6.27 -2.89 10.70
CA THR A 86 -7.68 -2.46 10.67
C THR A 86 -8.45 -3.22 9.59
N SER A 87 -7.86 -3.38 8.41
CA SER A 87 -8.46 -4.14 7.31
C SER A 87 -8.63 -5.63 7.65
N LEU A 88 -7.62 -6.26 8.24
CA LEU A 88 -7.70 -7.66 8.68
C LEU A 88 -8.81 -7.85 9.73
N GLN A 89 -8.95 -6.93 10.68
CA GLN A 89 -10.02 -6.95 11.68
C GLN A 89 -11.40 -6.80 11.04
N ALA A 90 -11.55 -5.86 10.09
CA ALA A 90 -12.81 -5.63 9.38
C ALA A 90 -13.27 -6.83 8.53
N HIS A 91 -12.32 -7.64 8.02
CA HIS A 91 -12.60 -8.84 7.22
C HIS A 91 -12.66 -10.14 8.06
N THR A 92 -12.52 -10.02 9.38
CA THR A 92 -12.63 -11.12 10.34
C THR A 92 -13.62 -10.76 11.46
N ARG A 93 -13.50 -11.35 12.65
CA ARG A 93 -14.31 -10.96 13.82
C ARG A 93 -13.62 -9.79 14.53
N GLU A 94 -14.39 -8.89 15.13
CA GLU A 94 -13.88 -7.65 15.77
C GLU A 94 -12.74 -7.89 16.78
N SER A 95 -12.73 -9.03 17.46
CA SER A 95 -11.69 -9.44 18.42
C SER A 95 -10.65 -10.42 17.88
N ALA A 96 -10.68 -10.74 16.60
CA ALA A 96 -9.73 -11.66 15.98
C ALA A 96 -8.31 -11.06 16.02
N LYS A 97 -7.34 -11.94 16.21
CA LYS A 97 -5.90 -11.63 16.13
C LYS A 97 -5.18 -12.48 15.09
N THR A 98 -5.94 -13.38 14.45
CA THR A 98 -5.45 -14.39 13.55
C THR A 98 -6.42 -14.57 12.37
N ILE A 99 -5.91 -15.08 11.25
CA ILE A 99 -6.68 -15.40 10.05
C ILE A 99 -6.19 -16.73 9.47
N THR A 100 -7.10 -17.55 8.96
CA THR A 100 -6.71 -18.80 8.29
C THR A 100 -6.05 -18.48 6.95
N THR A 101 -5.10 -19.33 6.51
CA THR A 101 -4.42 -19.16 5.22
C THR A 101 -5.40 -19.08 4.05
N ALA A 102 -6.47 -19.87 4.08
CA ALA A 102 -7.50 -19.86 3.05
C ALA A 102 -8.27 -18.51 3.00
N LYS A 103 -8.62 -17.94 4.16
CA LYS A 103 -9.32 -16.65 4.22
C LYS A 103 -8.39 -15.51 3.81
N LEU A 104 -7.12 -15.56 4.21
CA LEU A 104 -6.11 -14.58 3.80
C LEU A 104 -5.88 -14.63 2.29
N LYS A 105 -5.74 -15.83 1.69
CA LYS A 105 -5.65 -16.02 0.23
C LYS A 105 -6.82 -15.37 -0.49
N SER A 106 -8.05 -15.67 -0.06
CA SER A 106 -9.27 -15.09 -0.64
C SER A 106 -9.28 -13.56 -0.53
N LEU A 107 -8.85 -13.01 0.61
CA LEU A 107 -8.76 -11.56 0.81
C LEU A 107 -7.73 -10.92 -0.14
N LEU A 108 -6.53 -11.51 -0.23
CA LEU A 108 -5.46 -11.02 -1.11
C LEU A 108 -5.86 -11.04 -2.58
N LEU A 109 -6.54 -12.10 -3.04
CA LEU A 109 -7.05 -12.16 -4.42
C LEU A 109 -8.17 -11.14 -4.66
N THR A 110 -9.06 -10.93 -3.69
CA THR A 110 -10.14 -9.93 -3.79
C THR A 110 -9.61 -8.50 -3.83
N LEU A 111 -8.59 -8.18 -3.03
CA LEU A 111 -7.95 -6.86 -3.06
C LEU A 111 -7.01 -6.72 -4.26
N GLY A 112 -6.35 -7.83 -4.63
CA GLY A 112 -5.37 -7.93 -5.69
C GLY A 112 -5.94 -7.98 -7.10
N THR A 113 -7.25 -8.23 -7.27
CA THR A 113 -7.91 -8.21 -8.59
C THR A 113 -7.74 -6.87 -9.33
N GLY A 114 -7.56 -5.76 -8.62
CA GLY A 114 -7.26 -4.45 -9.22
C GLY A 114 -5.81 -4.30 -9.70
N VAL A 115 -4.90 -5.14 -9.20
CA VAL A 115 -3.43 -5.05 -9.39
C VAL A 115 -2.86 -6.26 -10.14
N LYS A 116 -3.72 -7.16 -10.66
CA LYS A 116 -3.38 -8.40 -11.37
C LYS A 116 -2.55 -9.41 -10.56
N LEU A 117 -2.72 -9.47 -9.24
CA LEU A 117 -2.17 -10.57 -8.45
C LEU A 117 -2.78 -11.91 -8.90
N THR A 118 -1.93 -12.83 -9.32
CA THR A 118 -2.35 -14.19 -9.73
C THR A 118 -2.48 -15.12 -8.53
N GLU A 119 -3.26 -16.18 -8.69
CA GLU A 119 -3.38 -17.22 -7.67
C GLU A 119 -2.03 -17.86 -7.33
N ASP A 120 -1.20 -18.10 -8.36
CA ASP A 120 0.14 -18.68 -8.22
C ASP A 120 1.08 -17.79 -7.42
N GLU A 121 1.06 -16.46 -7.64
CA GLU A 121 1.89 -15.51 -6.88
C GLU A 121 1.48 -15.45 -5.41
N VAL A 122 0.16 -15.44 -5.15
CA VAL A 122 -0.36 -15.44 -3.77
C VAL A 122 -0.01 -16.76 -3.08
N ASP A 123 -0.15 -17.89 -3.77
CA ASP A 123 0.21 -19.20 -3.23
C ASP A 123 1.72 -19.32 -2.99
N ALA A 124 2.55 -18.80 -3.90
CA ALA A 124 4.00 -18.77 -3.72
C ALA A 124 4.36 -17.95 -2.47
N PHE A 125 3.82 -16.74 -2.31
CA PHE A 125 4.03 -15.89 -1.14
C PHE A 125 3.60 -16.59 0.16
N LEU A 126 2.38 -17.13 0.20
CA LEU A 126 1.85 -17.79 1.41
C LEU A 126 2.66 -19.05 1.77
N ASN A 127 3.11 -19.80 0.77
CA ASN A 127 3.96 -20.96 0.99
C ASN A 127 5.37 -20.60 1.43
N VAL A 128 5.99 -19.52 0.92
CA VAL A 128 7.34 -19.13 1.33
C VAL A 128 7.34 -18.57 2.75
N GLU A 129 6.40 -17.66 3.05
CA GLU A 129 6.43 -16.93 4.31
C GLU A 129 5.71 -17.64 5.46
N PHE A 130 4.71 -18.48 5.17
CA PHE A 130 3.85 -19.10 6.17
C PHE A 130 3.76 -20.63 6.09
N ASN A 131 4.67 -21.32 5.38
CA ASN A 131 4.68 -22.80 5.28
C ASN A 131 4.55 -23.51 6.63
N ALA A 132 5.25 -23.00 7.64
CA ALA A 132 5.28 -23.57 8.99
C ALA A 132 3.91 -23.48 9.69
N ASN A 133 3.02 -22.62 9.21
CA ASN A 133 1.67 -22.39 9.71
C ASN A 133 0.61 -23.22 8.96
N LYS A 134 0.99 -24.24 8.17
CA LYS A 134 0.04 -25.03 7.34
C LYS A 134 -1.21 -25.56 8.07
N ASN A 135 -1.18 -25.66 9.40
CA ASN A 135 -2.33 -26.07 10.24
C ASN A 135 -2.66 -25.08 11.37
N LYS A 136 -2.12 -23.85 11.34
CA LYS A 136 -2.30 -22.82 12.38
C LYS A 136 -2.69 -21.50 11.73
N ASP A 137 -3.55 -20.75 12.39
CA ASP A 137 -3.91 -19.43 11.91
C ASP A 137 -2.69 -18.50 11.88
N ILE A 138 -2.62 -17.65 10.85
CA ILE A 138 -1.59 -16.63 10.70
C ILE A 138 -1.95 -15.47 11.63
N SER A 139 -1.01 -15.09 12.51
CA SER A 139 -1.15 -13.91 13.37
C SER A 139 -1.10 -12.63 12.54
N PHE A 140 -1.95 -11.65 12.85
CA PHE A 140 -1.93 -10.35 12.17
C PHE A 140 -0.58 -9.66 12.29
N ASN A 141 0.04 -9.74 13.47
CA ASN A 141 1.36 -9.14 13.70
C ASN A 141 2.45 -9.83 12.86
N ASP A 142 2.37 -11.15 12.69
CA ASP A 142 3.31 -11.91 11.87
C ASP A 142 3.15 -11.55 10.39
N PHE A 143 1.91 -11.52 9.88
CA PHE A 143 1.63 -11.06 8.52
C PHE A 143 2.12 -9.64 8.26
N ILE A 144 1.77 -8.68 9.13
CA ILE A 144 2.20 -7.29 9.01
C ILE A 144 3.72 -7.19 9.05
N TYR A 145 4.38 -7.90 9.96
CA TYR A 145 5.84 -7.94 10.02
C TYR A 145 6.44 -8.49 8.73
N LYS A 146 5.93 -9.59 8.18
CA LYS A 146 6.43 -10.18 6.93
C LYS A 146 6.23 -9.28 5.71
N VAL A 147 5.12 -8.52 5.66
CA VAL A 147 4.84 -7.58 4.56
C VAL A 147 5.68 -6.31 4.67
N LEU A 148 5.95 -5.83 5.88
CA LEU A 148 6.71 -4.60 6.12
C LEU A 148 8.22 -4.82 6.26
N LYS A 149 8.65 -6.06 6.50
CA LYS A 149 10.06 -6.39 6.60
C LYS A 149 10.67 -6.37 5.20
N GLU A 150 11.44 -5.32 4.94
CA GLU A 150 12.43 -5.28 3.88
C GLU A 150 13.62 -6.23 4.20
#